data_AF-A0AAE2VDQ7-F1
#
_entry.id   AF-A0AAE2VDQ7-F1
#
_cell.length_a   1.000
_cell.length_b   1.000
_cell.length_c   1.000
_cell.angle_alpha   90.00
_cell.angle_beta   90.00
_cell.angle_gamma   90.00
#
_symmetry.space_group_name_H-M   'P 1'
#
loop_
_entity.id
_entity.type
_entity.pdbx_description
1 polymer ?
#
loop_
_entity_poly.entity_id
_entity_poly.type
_entity_poly.pdbx_seq_one_letter_code
_entity_poly.pdbx_strand_id
1 'polypeptide(L)'
;MSAVDKRFKSLGFNVGIPSLVFVRSLSRDCMLVVEGERVKGFAEYRYTFYKTRYLPDGRMTSLKVYMENQSIKRVLHRVASFLSFLERTKQIEQKECEKVAQ
;
A
#
# COMPACT_ATOMS: atom_id res chain seq x y z
N MET A 1 -19.70 0.17 5.02
CA MET A 1 -18.23 -0.01 4.97
C MET A 1 -17.83 -1.12 5.93
N SER A 2 -17.04 -2.09 5.44
CA SER A 2 -16.56 -3.22 6.24
C SER A 2 -15.50 -2.78 7.27
N ALA A 3 -15.15 -3.66 8.21
CA ALA A 3 -14.06 -3.42 9.16
C ALA A 3 -12.70 -3.26 8.45
N VAL A 4 -12.49 -4.01 7.36
CA VAL A 4 -11.30 -3.94 6.51
C VAL A 4 -11.21 -2.56 5.84
N ASP A 5 -12.32 -2.08 5.26
CA ASP A 5 -12.37 -0.76 4.61
C ASP A 5 -12.00 0.36 5.58
N LYS A 6 -12.56 0.31 6.80
CA LYS A 6 -12.27 1.30 7.85
C LYS A 6 -10.78 1.27 8.24
N ARG A 7 -10.18 0.08 8.33
CA ARG A 7 -8.76 -0.09 8.68
C ARG A 7 -7.85 0.49 7.59
N PHE A 8 -8.13 0.22 6.32
CA PHE A 8 -7.36 0.81 5.22
C PHE A 8 -7.53 2.33 5.13
N LYS A 9 -8.74 2.85 5.35
CA LYS A 9 -8.95 4.31 5.46
C LYS A 9 -8.10 4.93 6.58
N SER A 10 -8.04 4.30 7.76
CA SER A 10 -7.19 4.80 8.86
C SER A 10 -5.69 4.77 8.54
N LEU A 11 -5.27 3.91 7.61
CA LEU A 11 -3.89 3.84 7.10
C LEU A 11 -3.66 4.78 5.91
N GLY A 12 -4.60 5.67 5.59
CA GLY A 12 -4.50 6.65 4.51
C GLY A 12 -4.73 6.08 3.11
N PHE A 13 -5.36 4.91 3.00
CA PHE A 13 -5.78 4.37 1.69
C PHE A 13 -7.19 4.85 1.36
N ASN A 14 -7.39 5.17 0.08
CA ASN A 14 -8.70 5.29 -0.53
C ASN A 14 -9.26 3.90 -0.82
N VAL A 15 -10.56 3.73 -0.64
CA VAL A 15 -11.28 2.50 -0.96
C VAL A 15 -11.85 2.67 -2.37
N GLY A 16 -11.23 2.03 -3.35
CA GLY A 16 -11.71 2.06 -4.75
C GLY A 16 -12.92 1.15 -4.93
N ILE A 17 -12.77 -0.11 -4.53
CA ILE A 17 -13.86 -1.10 -4.50
C ILE A 17 -13.95 -1.67 -3.08
N PRO A 18 -15.11 -1.58 -2.40
CA PRO A 18 -15.25 -2.06 -1.03
C PRO A 18 -14.75 -3.50 -0.85
N SER A 19 -13.94 -3.72 0.18
CA SER A 19 -13.32 -5.00 0.53
C SER A 19 -12.35 -5.58 -0.51
N LEU A 20 -12.15 -4.95 -1.67
CA LEU A 20 -11.36 -5.51 -2.77
C LEU A 20 -10.17 -4.64 -3.14
N VAL A 21 -10.36 -3.34 -3.35
CA VAL A 21 -9.32 -2.48 -3.91
C VAL A 21 -9.06 -1.29 -3.01
N PHE A 22 -7.83 -1.19 -2.53
CA PHE A 22 -7.35 -0.11 -1.66
C PHE A 22 -6.12 0.54 -2.27
N VAL A 23 -6.14 1.86 -2.44
CA VAL A 23 -5.06 2.60 -3.10
C VAL A 23 -4.59 3.76 -2.24
N ARG A 24 -3.28 3.91 -2.07
CA ARG A 24 -2.66 5.06 -1.41
C ARG A 24 -1.56 5.65 -2.30
N SER A 25 -1.68 6.93 -2.63
CA SER A 25 -0.64 7.63 -3.39
C SER A 25 0.58 7.91 -2.51
N LEU A 26 1.77 7.63 -3.04
CA LEU A 26 3.05 8.03 -2.45
C LEU A 26 3.60 9.30 -3.12
N SER A 27 3.37 9.42 -4.43
CA SER A 27 3.66 10.60 -5.27
C SER A 27 2.58 10.71 -6.35
N ARG A 28 2.74 11.66 -7.30
CA ARG A 28 1.84 11.82 -8.45
C ARG A 28 1.71 10.54 -9.30
N ASP A 29 2.81 9.82 -9.43
CA ASP A 29 2.96 8.69 -10.35
C ASP A 29 3.19 7.36 -9.64
N CYS A 30 3.38 7.36 -8.32
CA CYS A 30 3.68 6.16 -7.55
C CYS A 30 2.63 5.87 -6.48
N MET A 31 2.15 4.63 -6.46
CA MET A 31 1.04 4.20 -5.61
C MET A 31 1.36 2.90 -4.88
N LEU A 32 0.76 2.76 -3.71
CA LEU A 32 0.60 1.50 -2.99
C LEU A 32 -0.80 0.98 -3.27
N VAL A 33 -0.89 -0.30 -3.62
CA VAL A 33 -2.14 -0.96 -3.98
C VAL A 33 -2.26 -2.25 -3.19
N VAL A 34 -3.45 -2.47 -2.63
CA VAL A 34 -3.87 -3.75 -2.08
C VAL A 34 -5.12 -4.20 -2.83
N GLU A 35 -5.02 -5.34 -3.49
CA GLU A 35 -6.09 -5.92 -4.29
C GLU A 35 -6.47 -7.29 -3.76
N GLY A 36 -7.77 -7.51 -3.58
CA GLY A 36 -8.38 -8.73 -3.13
C GLY A 36 -9.03 -9.47 -4.30
N GLU A 37 -8.85 -10.79 -4.33
CA GLU A 37 -9.45 -11.67 -5.32
C GLU A 37 -10.01 -12.94 -4.67
N ARG A 38 -11.03 -13.55 -5.29
CA ARG A 38 -11.51 -14.88 -4.89
C ARG A 38 -10.62 -15.93 -5.52
N VAL A 39 -9.89 -16.66 -4.68
CA VAL A 39 -9.06 -17.78 -5.10
C VAL A 39 -9.76 -19.09 -4.76
N LYS A 40 -9.87 -20.00 -5.74
CA LYS A 40 -10.48 -21.32 -5.53
C LYS A 40 -9.76 -22.07 -4.41
N GLY A 41 -10.52 -22.65 -3.49
CA GLY A 41 -9.98 -23.37 -2.32
C GLY A 41 -9.82 -22.51 -1.06
N PHE A 42 -10.12 -21.21 -1.12
CA PHE A 42 -10.16 -20.34 0.06
C PHE A 42 -11.60 -19.84 0.31
N ALA A 43 -12.00 -19.82 1.58
CA ALA A 43 -13.31 -19.29 1.99
C ALA A 43 -13.35 -17.75 1.98
N GLU A 44 -12.20 -17.12 2.16
CA GLU A 44 -12.04 -15.66 2.22
C GLU A 44 -11.29 -15.14 1.00
N TYR A 45 -11.42 -13.84 0.74
CA TYR A 45 -10.58 -13.14 -0.23
C TYR A 45 -9.10 -13.27 0.12
N ARG A 46 -8.29 -13.36 -0.93
CA ARG A 46 -6.84 -13.34 -0.84
C ARG A 46 -6.34 -12.04 -1.42
N TYR A 47 -5.36 -11.46 -0.75
CA TYR A 47 -4.92 -10.11 -1.02
C TYR A 47 -3.46 -10.07 -1.45
N THR A 48 -3.18 -9.24 -2.43
CA THR A 48 -1.85 -8.93 -2.93
C THR A 48 -1.55 -7.47 -2.63
N PHE A 49 -0.38 -7.21 -2.03
CA PHE A 49 0.10 -5.87 -1.70
C PHE A 49 1.34 -5.55 -2.52
N TYR A 50 1.28 -4.47 -3.28
CA TYR A 50 2.36 -4.06 -4.16
C TYR A 50 2.49 -2.53 -4.24
N LYS A 51 3.65 -2.11 -4.73
CA LYS A 51 3.93 -0.74 -5.16
C LYS A 51 4.03 -0.73 -6.67
N THR A 52 3.42 0.28 -7.28
CA THR A 52 3.44 0.47 -8.73
C THR A 52 3.75 1.91 -9.09
N ARG A 53 4.25 2.13 -10.31
CA ARG A 53 4.39 3.45 -10.92
C ARG A 53 3.64 3.50 -12.24
N TYR A 54 2.83 4.52 -12.42
CA TYR A 54 2.10 4.80 -13.66
C TYR A 54 2.64 6.06 -14.31
N LEU A 55 2.73 6.05 -15.64
CA LEU A 55 2.93 7.27 -16.42
C LEU A 55 1.64 8.10 -16.44
N PRO A 56 1.72 9.40 -16.81
CA PRO A 56 0.54 10.25 -16.96
C PRO A 56 -0.52 9.71 -17.95
N ASP A 57 -0.10 8.87 -18.89
CA ASP A 57 -0.97 8.20 -19.87
C ASP A 57 -1.63 6.90 -19.32
N GLY A 58 -1.39 6.56 -18.06
CA GLY A 58 -1.95 5.39 -17.39
C GLY A 58 -1.15 4.10 -17.59
N ARG A 59 -0.04 4.10 -18.34
CA ARG A 59 0.80 2.91 -18.50
C ARG A 59 1.57 2.59 -17.22
N MET A 60 1.48 1.34 -16.77
CA MET A 60 2.29 0.84 -15.66
C MET A 60 3.74 0.62 -16.13
N THR A 61 4.70 1.20 -15.40
CA THR A 61 6.14 1.13 -15.74
C THR A 61 6.95 0.28 -14.79
N SER A 62 6.48 0.11 -13.56
CA SER A 62 7.15 -0.74 -12.58
C SER A 62 6.16 -1.36 -11.63
N LEU A 63 6.43 -2.59 -11.21
CA LEU A 63 5.64 -3.33 -10.24
C LEU A 63 6.60 -4.00 -9.24
N LYS A 64 6.41 -3.73 -7.95
CA LYS A 64 7.10 -4.42 -6.87
C LYS A 64 6.09 -5.03 -5.92
N VAL A 65 5.96 -6.36 -5.98
CA VAL A 65 5.08 -7.13 -5.11
C VAL A 65 5.77 -7.37 -3.76
N TYR A 66 5.07 -7.08 -2.67
CA TYR A 66 5.56 -7.30 -1.30
C TYR A 66 4.93 -8.51 -0.63
N MET A 67 3.68 -8.81 -0.97
CA MET A 67 2.95 -10.01 -0.57
C MET A 67 1.96 -10.37 -1.66
N GLU A 68 1.78 -11.66 -1.90
CA GLU A 68 0.87 -12.17 -2.91
C GLU A 68 -0.01 -13.27 -2.34
N ASN A 69 -1.31 -13.21 -2.66
CA ASN A 69 -2.29 -14.22 -2.28
C ASN A 69 -2.24 -14.54 -0.78
N GLN A 70 -2.34 -13.51 0.08
CA GLN A 70 -2.28 -13.64 1.53
C GLN A 70 -3.59 -13.27 2.22
N SER A 71 -3.77 -13.73 3.45
CA SER A 71 -4.94 -13.34 4.26
C SER A 71 -4.85 -11.86 4.62
N ILE A 72 -6.00 -11.23 4.79
CA ILE A 72 -6.09 -9.80 5.09
C ILE A 72 -5.32 -9.40 6.34
N LYS A 73 -5.28 -10.27 7.36
CA LYS A 73 -4.52 -10.05 8.60
C LYS A 73 -3.01 -9.91 8.33
N ARG A 74 -2.44 -10.78 7.49
CA ARG A 74 -1.01 -10.72 7.15
C ARG A 74 -0.69 -9.49 6.31
N VAL A 75 -1.57 -9.16 5.36
CA VAL A 75 -1.41 -7.99 4.50
C VAL A 75 -1.48 -6.70 5.32
N LEU A 76 -2.46 -6.53 6.21
CA LEU A 76 -2.57 -5.36 7.08
C LEU A 76 -1.32 -5.16 7.95
N HIS A 77 -0.79 -6.25 8.52
CA HIS A 77 0.45 -6.18 9.29
C HIS A 77 1.64 -5.71 8.44
N ARG A 78 1.78 -6.26 7.22
CA ARG A 78 2.86 -5.86 6.31
C ARG A 78 2.71 -4.42 5.82
N VAL A 79 1.50 -3.99 5.51
CA VAL A 79 1.21 -2.60 5.11
C VAL A 79 1.57 -1.65 6.24
N ALA A 80 1.12 -1.90 7.47
CA ALA A 80 1.47 -1.07 8.62
C ALA A 80 2.99 -0.98 8.82
N SER A 81 3.68 -2.13 8.80
CA SER A 81 5.15 -2.18 8.91
C SER A 81 5.85 -1.40 7.80
N PHE A 82 5.37 -1.52 6.55
CA PHE A 82 5.92 -0.79 5.40
C PHE A 82 5.74 0.73 5.54
N LEU A 83 4.55 1.18 5.98
CA LEU A 83 4.28 2.59 6.21
C LEU A 83 5.14 3.16 7.34
N SER A 84 5.27 2.44 8.46
CA SER A 84 6.15 2.86 9.56
C SER A 84 7.62 2.93 9.12
N PHE A 85 8.07 2.04 8.24
CA PHE A 85 9.40 2.13 7.63
C PHE A 85 9.56 3.42 6.81
N LEU A 86 8.60 3.73 5.93
CA LEU A 86 8.64 4.95 5.11
C LEU A 86 8.65 6.22 5.96
N GLU A 87 7.86 6.28 7.03
CA GLU A 87 7.82 7.42 7.94
C GLU A 87 9.18 7.63 8.62
N ARG A 88 9.83 6.55 9.08
CA ARG A 88 11.16 6.61 9.66
C ARG A 88 12.21 7.08 8.65
N THR A 89 12.20 6.57 7.42
CA THR A 89 13.16 6.98 6.39
C THR A 89 13.02 8.47 6.04
N LYS A 90 11.78 8.97 5.89
CA LYS A 90 11.55 10.40 5.63
C LYS A 90 12.10 11.29 6.76
N GLN A 91 11.93 10.87 8.01
CA GLN A 91 12.47 11.61 9.17
C GLN A 91 14.01 11.59 9.20
N ILE A 92 14.65 10.52 8.71
CA ILE A 92 16.11 10.45 8.60
C ILE A 92 16.60 11.43 7.53
N GLU A 93 15.99 11.41 6.33
CA GLU A 93 16.33 12.33 5.23
C GLU A 93 16.19 13.81 5.64
N GLN A 94 15.14 14.16 6.37
CA GLN A 94 14.94 15.52 6.88
C GLN A 94 16.02 15.95 7.89
N LYS A 95 16.36 15.08 8.86
CA LYS A 95 17.39 15.37 9.87
C LYS A 95 18.79 15.44 9.30
N GLU A 96 19.09 14.74 8.21
CA GLU A 96 20.39 14.82 7.54
C GLU A 96 20.53 16.12 6.72
N CYS A 97 19.47 16.59 6.04
CA CYS A 97 19.50 17.89 5.37
C CYS A 97 19.66 19.07 6.34
N GLU A 98 19.07 19.02 7.54
CA GLU A 98 19.20 20.07 8.56
C GLU A 98 20.63 20.18 9.12
N LYS A 99 21.41 19.09 9.12
CA LYS A 99 22.80 19.07 9.60
C LYS A 99 23.81 19.60 8.57
N VAL A 100 23.45 19.65 7.30
CA VAL A 100 24.31 20.19 6.22
C VAL A 100 24.11 21.71 6.04
N ALA A 101 23.06 22.27 6.65
CA ALA A 101 22.75 23.69 6.61
C ALA A 101 23.28 24.49 7.82
N GLN A 102 24.15 23.90 8.64
CA GLN A 102 24.81 24.55 9.79
C GLN A 102 26.31 24.69 9.57
#